data_AF-A0A928WWN4-F1
#
_entry.id   AF-A0A928WWN4-F1
#
_cell.length_a   1.000
_cell.length_b   1.000
_cell.length_c   1.000
_cell.angle_alpha   90.00
_cell.angle_beta   90.00
_cell.angle_gamma   90.00
#
_symmetry.space_group_name_H-M   'P 1'
#
loop_
_entity.id
_entity.type
_entity.pdbx_description
1 polymer ?
#
loop_
_entity_poly.entity_id
_entity_poly.type
_entity_poly.pdbx_seq_one_letter_code
_entity_poly.pdbx_strand_id
1 'polypeptide(L)'
;MTTTQTDGQWSHEEIRIAKSALKKAYKQETEALIANIRENAANVTQLEDVWQLHDFLSAKRHDIDGKYDDREDFLVFTLSKLIKTGLLDKSDLQGLAADKQAKVTVLTRM
;
A
#
# COMPACT_ATOMS: atom_id res chain seq x y z
N MET A 1 12.12 -25.69 21.31
CA MET A 1 11.15 -26.18 20.32
C MET A 1 11.37 -25.38 19.05
N THR A 2 12.14 -25.93 18.12
CA THR A 2 12.40 -25.34 16.80
C THR A 2 11.18 -25.60 15.93
N THR A 3 10.33 -24.59 15.77
CA THR A 3 9.19 -24.67 14.85
C THR A 3 9.73 -24.65 13.43
N THR A 4 9.63 -25.80 12.77
CA THR A 4 9.85 -25.96 11.34
C THR A 4 8.87 -25.03 10.61
N GLN A 5 9.40 -23.96 9.99
CA GLN A 5 8.62 -23.07 9.14
C GLN A 5 8.30 -23.85 7.86
N THR A 6 7.02 -24.20 7.67
CA THR A 6 6.53 -24.82 6.44
C THR A 6 6.72 -23.83 5.29
N ASP A 7 7.38 -24.27 4.22
CA ASP A 7 7.61 -23.50 3.00
C ASP A 7 6.29 -22.84 2.54
N GLY A 8 6.24 -21.51 2.56
CA GLY A 8 5.09 -20.72 2.10
C GLY A 8 4.19 -20.11 3.17
N GLN A 9 4.24 -20.53 4.44
CA GLN A 9 3.41 -19.91 5.49
C GLN A 9 4.06 -18.64 6.06
N TRP A 10 3.23 -17.63 6.33
CA TRP A 10 3.63 -16.41 7.02
C TRP A 10 3.78 -16.69 8.52
N SER A 11 4.91 -16.33 9.09
CA SER A 11 5.06 -16.33 10.55
C SER A 11 4.37 -15.11 11.17
N HIS A 12 4.03 -15.19 12.45
CA HIS A 12 3.45 -14.06 13.20
C HIS A 12 4.31 -12.78 13.13
N GLU A 13 5.64 -12.93 13.11
CA GLU A 13 6.56 -11.80 12.98
C GLU A 13 6.46 -11.17 11.59
N GLU A 14 6.48 -11.99 10.55
CA GLU A 14 6.38 -11.52 9.16
C GLU A 14 5.04 -10.83 8.89
N ILE A 15 3.93 -11.37 9.44
CA ILE A 15 2.61 -10.72 9.36
C ILE A 15 2.65 -9.36 10.05
N ARG A 16 3.26 -9.26 11.23
CA ARG A 16 3.38 -7.99 11.95
C ARG A 16 4.16 -6.96 11.15
N ILE A 17 5.29 -7.36 10.55
CA ILE A 17 6.12 -6.50 9.69
C ILE A 17 5.31 -6.04 8.49
N ALA A 18 4.68 -6.96 7.76
CA ALA A 18 3.88 -6.63 6.58
C ALA A 18 2.74 -5.66 6.92
N LYS A 19 1.94 -5.96 7.95
CA LYS A 19 0.84 -5.07 8.38
C LYS A 19 1.33 -3.71 8.86
N SER A 20 2.50 -3.65 9.49
CA SER A 20 3.13 -2.38 9.87
C SER A 20 3.50 -1.55 8.65
N ALA A 21 4.10 -2.17 7.63
CA ALA A 21 4.43 -1.51 6.36
C ALA A 21 3.16 -1.01 5.65
N LEU A 22 2.12 -1.84 5.53
CA LEU A 22 0.83 -1.45 4.95
C LEU A 22 0.24 -0.23 5.68
N LYS A 23 0.22 -0.26 7.02
CA LYS A 23 -0.30 0.86 7.83
C LYS A 23 0.50 2.14 7.64
N LYS A 24 1.83 2.04 7.56
CA LYS A 24 2.72 3.19 7.30
C LYS A 24 2.41 3.80 5.94
N ALA A 25 2.35 2.98 4.88
CA ALA A 25 2.04 3.43 3.53
C ALA A 25 0.65 4.07 3.45
N TYR A 26 -0.37 3.45 4.05
CA TYR A 26 -1.73 4.00 4.11
C TYR A 26 -1.76 5.38 4.77
N LYS A 27 -1.06 5.53 5.90
CA LYS A 27 -0.97 6.82 6.60
C LYS A 27 -0.32 7.88 5.71
N GLN A 28 0.82 7.57 5.10
CA GLN A 28 1.53 8.52 4.24
C GLN A 28 0.70 8.92 3.01
N GLU A 29 0.05 7.95 2.34
CA GLU A 29 -0.80 8.23 1.18
C GLU A 29 -2.02 9.08 1.57
N THR A 30 -2.69 8.77 2.67
CA THR A 30 -3.88 9.52 3.11
C THR A 30 -3.54 10.93 3.58
N GLU A 31 -2.40 11.13 4.25
CA GLU A 31 -1.90 12.47 4.61
C GLU A 31 -1.61 13.31 3.36
N ALA A 32 -0.94 12.73 2.36
CA ALA A 32 -0.68 13.39 1.08
C ALA A 32 -1.98 13.70 0.31
N LEU A 33 -2.93 12.77 0.32
CA LEU A 33 -4.24 12.94 -0.30
C LEU A 33 -5.01 14.10 0.36
N ILE A 34 -5.05 14.16 1.70
CA ILE A 34 -5.72 15.25 2.41
C ILE A 34 -5.09 16.61 2.09
N ALA A 35 -3.75 16.68 2.02
CA ALA A 35 -3.05 17.91 1.63
C ALA A 35 -3.42 18.34 0.21
N ASN A 36 -3.42 17.40 -0.74
CA ASN A 36 -3.79 17.65 -2.13
C ASN A 36 -5.27 18.10 -2.25
N ILE A 37 -6.19 17.48 -1.50
CA ILE A 37 -7.61 17.90 -1.48
C ILE A 37 -7.75 19.34 -0.99
N ARG A 38 -7.03 19.73 0.08
CA ARG A 38 -7.07 21.10 0.61
C ARG A 38 -6.59 22.11 -0.43
N GLU A 39 -5.51 21.79 -1.14
CA GLU A 39 -4.97 22.64 -2.21
C GLU A 39 -5.96 22.77 -3.38
N ASN A 40 -6.52 21.67 -3.86
CA ASN A 40 -7.50 21.70 -4.95
C ASN A 40 -8.77 22.47 -4.55
N ALA A 41 -9.28 22.22 -3.33
CA ALA A 41 -10.47 22.91 -2.83
C ALA A 41 -10.26 24.43 -2.71
N ALA A 42 -9.05 24.88 -2.36
CA ALA A 42 -8.72 26.30 -2.28
C ALA A 42 -8.70 26.99 -3.65
N ASN A 43 -8.51 26.24 -4.74
CA ASN A 43 -8.44 26.74 -6.11
C ASN A 43 -9.77 26.66 -6.87
N VAL A 44 -10.86 26.19 -6.24
CA VAL A 44 -12.19 26.11 -6.85
C VAL A 44 -12.76 27.51 -7.05
N THR A 45 -13.06 27.87 -8.30
CA THR A 45 -13.61 29.19 -8.67
C THR A 45 -14.91 29.10 -9.48
N GLN A 46 -15.16 27.97 -10.13
CA GLN A 46 -16.36 27.70 -10.93
C GLN A 46 -16.94 26.31 -10.64
N LEU A 47 -18.13 26.05 -11.15
CA LEU A 47 -18.86 24.80 -10.91
C LEU A 47 -18.11 23.58 -11.49
N GLU A 48 -17.44 23.74 -12.62
CA GLU A 48 -16.66 22.69 -13.28
C GLU A 48 -15.51 22.20 -12.39
N ASP A 49 -14.88 23.09 -11.62
CA ASP A 49 -13.81 22.73 -10.69
C ASP A 49 -14.35 21.83 -9.55
N VAL A 50 -15.59 22.07 -9.11
CA VAL A 50 -16.27 21.23 -8.10
C VAL A 50 -16.47 19.81 -8.64
N TRP A 51 -16.92 19.68 -9.89
CA TRP A 51 -17.11 18.37 -10.51
C TRP A 51 -15.79 17.63 -10.73
N GLN A 52 -14.73 18.33 -11.16
CA GLN A 52 -13.41 17.75 -11.27
C GLN A 52 -12.88 17.25 -9.90
N LEU A 53 -13.09 18.00 -8.83
CA LEU A 53 -12.72 17.58 -7.48
C LEU A 53 -13.53 16.35 -7.04
N HIS A 54 -14.83 16.31 -7.33
CA HIS A 54 -15.68 15.15 -7.05
C HIS A 54 -15.19 13.88 -7.76
N ASP A 55 -14.87 13.98 -9.05
CA ASP A 55 -14.41 12.85 -9.85
C ASP A 55 -13.05 12.34 -9.37
N PHE A 56 -12.15 13.27 -9.05
CA PHE A 56 -10.87 12.95 -8.40
C PHE A 56 -11.06 12.19 -7.10
N LEU A 57 -11.93 12.67 -6.20
CA LEU A 57 -12.22 12.02 -4.91
C LEU A 57 -12.82 10.63 -5.10
N SER A 58 -13.74 10.48 -6.06
CA SER A 58 -14.37 9.21 -6.39
C SER A 58 -13.35 8.18 -6.89
N ALA A 59 -12.44 8.60 -7.77
CA ALA A 59 -11.35 7.75 -8.24
C ALA A 59 -10.40 7.35 -7.10
N LYS A 60 -10.02 8.30 -6.22
CA LYS A 60 -9.12 8.04 -5.09
C LYS A 60 -9.72 7.09 -4.07
N ARG A 61 -11.02 7.20 -3.79
CA ARG A 61 -11.73 6.25 -2.92
C ARG A 61 -11.63 4.83 -3.45
N HIS A 62 -11.95 4.64 -4.74
CA HIS A 62 -11.90 3.31 -5.35
C HIS A 62 -10.49 2.71 -5.32
N ASP A 63 -9.46 3.52 -5.61
CA ASP A 63 -8.07 3.08 -5.56
C ASP A 63 -7.65 2.67 -4.14
N ILE A 64 -7.96 3.46 -3.12
CA ILE A 64 -7.58 3.17 -1.72
C ILE A 64 -8.31 1.93 -1.18
N ASP A 65 -9.62 1.81 -1.41
CA ASP A 65 -10.45 0.71 -0.89
C ASP A 65 -9.92 -0.66 -1.35
N GLY A 66 -9.36 -0.75 -2.56
CA GLY A 66 -8.82 -1.99 -3.12
C GLY A 66 -7.30 -2.18 -3.00
N LYS A 67 -6.55 -1.18 -2.50
CA LYS A 67 -5.07 -1.20 -2.54
C LYS A 67 -4.43 -1.90 -1.34
N TYR A 68 -5.03 -1.82 -0.16
CA TYR A 68 -4.43 -2.24 1.10
C TYR A 68 -4.99 -3.57 1.63
N ASP A 69 -5.05 -4.58 0.77
CA ASP A 69 -5.50 -5.92 1.16
C ASP A 69 -4.45 -6.59 2.07
N ASP A 70 -4.84 -6.81 3.33
CA ASP A 70 -3.97 -7.33 4.40
C ASP A 70 -4.18 -8.83 4.67
N ARG A 71 -4.98 -9.52 3.84
CA ARG A 71 -5.13 -10.97 3.88
C ARG A 71 -3.82 -11.63 3.48
N GLU A 72 -3.42 -12.67 4.21
CA GLU A 72 -2.10 -13.31 4.08
C GLU A 72 -1.78 -13.78 2.64
N ASP A 73 -2.77 -14.34 1.96
CA ASP A 73 -2.65 -14.79 0.56
C ASP A 73 -2.35 -13.65 -0.43
N PHE A 74 -2.75 -12.43 -0.09
CA PHE A 74 -2.61 -11.25 -0.94
C PHE A 74 -1.43 -10.36 -0.55
N LEU A 75 -0.84 -10.54 0.64
CA LEU A 75 0.24 -9.67 1.15
C LEU A 75 1.41 -9.51 0.17
N VAL A 76 1.85 -10.60 -0.47
CA VAL A 76 2.94 -10.53 -1.46
C VAL A 76 2.59 -9.61 -2.63
N PHE A 77 1.36 -9.71 -3.13
CA PHE A 77 0.87 -8.86 -4.21
C PHE A 77 0.69 -7.42 -3.74
N THR A 78 0.04 -7.20 -2.59
CA THR A 78 -0.18 -5.87 -2.00
C THR A 78 1.15 -5.14 -1.79
N LEU A 79 2.13 -5.78 -1.15
CA LEU A 79 3.46 -5.21 -0.92
C LEU A 79 4.17 -4.85 -2.24
N SER A 80 4.06 -5.72 -3.26
CA SER A 80 4.66 -5.44 -4.57
C SER A 80 4.02 -4.24 -5.28
N LYS A 81 2.70 -4.09 -5.20
CA LYS A 81 1.98 -2.94 -5.75
C LYS A 81 2.42 -1.65 -5.07
N LEU A 82 2.51 -1.65 -3.73
CA LEU A 82 2.93 -0.48 -2.96
C LEU A 82 4.38 -0.06 -3.26
N ILE A 83 5.29 -1.02 -3.44
CA ILE A 83 6.67 -0.72 -3.85
C ILE A 83 6.71 -0.17 -5.28
N LYS A 84 5.93 -0.76 -6.21
CA LYS A 84 5.84 -0.29 -7.61
C LYS A 84 5.35 1.16 -7.68
N THR A 85 4.43 1.55 -6.81
CA THR A 85 3.90 2.91 -6.74
C THR A 85 4.75 3.86 -5.89
N GLY A 86 5.86 3.41 -5.31
CA GLY A 86 6.74 4.22 -4.46
C GLY A 86 6.15 4.58 -3.10
N LEU A 87 5.12 3.86 -2.64
CA LEU A 87 4.51 4.02 -1.31
C LEU A 87 5.26 3.22 -0.23
N LEU A 88 6.06 2.24 -0.65
CA LEU A 88 6.96 1.47 0.19
C LEU A 88 8.33 1.36 -0.47
N ASP A 89 9.36 1.24 0.36
CA ASP A 89 10.70 0.91 -0.05
C ASP A 89 11.01 -0.57 0.22
N LYS A 90 12.02 -1.12 -0.46
CA LYS A 90 12.49 -2.49 -0.19
C LYS A 90 12.97 -2.66 1.25
N SER A 91 13.45 -1.59 1.89
CA SER A 91 13.84 -1.59 3.31
C SER A 91 12.66 -1.83 4.25
N ASP A 92 11.42 -1.50 3.85
CA ASP A 92 10.23 -1.76 4.66
C ASP A 92 9.89 -3.27 4.74
N LEU A 93 10.55 -4.12 3.94
CA LEU A 93 10.42 -5.57 3.96
C LEU A 93 11.49 -6.27 4.83
N GLN A 94 12.36 -5.51 5.50
CA GLN A 94 13.37 -6.10 6.37
C GLN A 94 12.73 -6.95 7.47
N GLY A 95 13.21 -8.18 7.64
CA GLY A 95 12.66 -9.16 8.56
C GLY A 95 11.66 -10.14 7.94
N LEU A 96 11.27 -9.94 6.67
CA LEU A 96 10.61 -11.00 5.89
C LEU A 96 11.61 -12.06 5.43
N ALA A 97 11.18 -13.31 5.25
CA ALA A 97 12.02 -14.33 4.64
C ALA A 97 12.48 -13.93 3.23
N ALA A 98 13.69 -14.37 2.86
CA ALA A 98 14.35 -13.96 1.62
C ALA A 98 13.56 -14.37 0.36
N ASP A 99 12.87 -15.52 0.40
CA ASP A 99 12.00 -15.99 -0.68
C ASP A 99 10.82 -15.03 -0.91
N LYS A 100 10.20 -14.52 0.17
CA LYS A 100 9.10 -13.56 0.10
C LYS A 100 9.57 -12.21 -0.43
N GLN A 101 10.71 -11.71 0.05
CA GLN A 101 11.31 -10.48 -0.48
C GLN A 101 11.63 -10.58 -1.98
N ALA A 102 12.14 -11.73 -2.42
CA ALA A 102 12.41 -12.01 -3.83
C ALA A 102 11.10 -12.03 -4.65
N LYS A 103 10.06 -12.74 -4.18
CA LYS A 103 8.74 -12.78 -4.83
C LYS A 103 8.14 -11.38 -5.00
N VAL A 104 8.16 -10.57 -3.95
CA VAL A 104 7.69 -9.17 -4.00
C VAL A 104 8.49 -8.37 -5.03
N THR A 105 9.82 -8.52 -5.05
CA THR A 105 10.69 -7.80 -5.99
C THR A 105 10.49 -8.21 -7.45
N VAL A 106 10.12 -9.46 -7.73
CA VAL A 106 9.80 -9.90 -9.09
C VAL A 106 8.47 -9.28 -9.55
N LEU A 107 7.46 -9.29 -8.68
CA LEU A 107 6.12 -8.77 -9.01
C LEU A 107 6.08 -7.26 -9.22
N THR A 108 7.03 -6.48 -8.70
CA THR A 108 7.09 -5.02 -8.98
C THR A 108 7.36 -4.71 -10.45
N ARG A 109 7.90 -5.67 -11.20
CA ARG A 109 8.28 -5.51 -12.63
C ARG A 109 7.20 -6.00 -13.60
N MET A 110 6.19 -6.70 -13.10
CA MET A 110 5.01 -7.11 -13.86
C MET A 110 4.00 -5.95 -13.88
#